data_AF-A0A6G3X709-F1
#
_entry.id   AF-A0A6G3X709-F1
#
_cell.length_a   1.000
_cell.length_b   1.000
_cell.length_c   1.000
_cell.angle_alpha   90.00
_cell.angle_beta   90.00
_cell.angle_gamma   90.00
#
_symmetry.space_group_name_H-M   'P 1'
#
loop_
_entity.id
_entity.type
_entity.pdbx_description
1 polymer ?
#
loop_
_entity_poly.entity_id
_entity_poly.type
_entity_poly.pdbx_seq_one_letter_code
_entity_poly.pdbx_strand_id
1 'polypeptide(L)'
;IVGKGDKRKLVFRSYFKIDRHQADAEVCVAHNGSIIPVKGRDLMVQAWYQGGISVWDFTDSAKPEEIAFFERGPVTLDQVTTAGPWSAYYYNGHIYSSDIAKG
;
A
#
# COMPACT_ATOMS: atom_id res chain seq x y z
N ILE A 1 -4.44 -11.24 -16.02
CA ILE A 1 -3.60 -11.78 -17.12
C ILE A 1 -4.52 -12.48 -18.11
N VAL A 2 -4.29 -12.34 -19.41
CA VAL A 2 -4.99 -13.12 -20.45
C VAL A 2 -3.98 -13.96 -21.23
N GLY A 3 -4.44 -15.03 -21.90
CA GLY A 3 -3.57 -15.97 -22.63
C GLY A 3 -2.96 -17.06 -21.75
N LYS A 4 -2.07 -17.88 -22.32
CA LYS A 4 -1.43 -19.03 -21.66
C LYS A 4 0.03 -19.16 -22.10
N GLY A 5 0.88 -19.75 -21.25
CA GLY A 5 2.30 -19.95 -21.53
C GLY A 5 3.02 -18.64 -21.88
N ASP A 6 3.82 -18.66 -22.93
CA ASP A 6 4.57 -17.47 -23.38
C ASP A 6 3.68 -16.43 -24.08
N LYS A 7 2.41 -16.76 -24.36
CA LYS A 7 1.43 -15.84 -24.95
C LYS A 7 0.64 -15.05 -23.89
N ARG A 8 1.08 -15.06 -22.63
CA ARG A 8 0.46 -14.27 -21.56
C ARG A 8 0.66 -12.78 -21.80
N LYS A 9 -0.39 -12.00 -21.55
CA LYS A 9 -0.35 -10.54 -21.60
C LYS A 9 -0.93 -9.94 -20.32
N LEU A 10 -0.29 -8.89 -19.82
CA LEU A 10 -0.86 -8.04 -18.79
C LEU A 10 -2.00 -7.23 -19.41
N VAL A 11 -3.10 -7.12 -18.68
CA VAL A 11 -4.24 -6.29 -19.05
C VAL A 11 -4.62 -5.48 -17.83
N PHE A 12 -4.97 -4.23 -18.05
CA PHE A 12 -5.52 -3.39 -17.00
C PHE A 12 -6.84 -3.99 -16.47
N ARG A 13 -7.07 -3.89 -15.17
CA ARG A 13 -8.26 -4.45 -14.51
C ARG A 13 -9.01 -3.40 -13.71
N SER A 14 -8.29 -2.61 -12.92
CA SER A 14 -8.86 -1.55 -12.10
C SER A 14 -7.75 -0.63 -11.58
N TYR A 15 -8.16 0.47 -10.93
CA TYR A 15 -7.30 1.24 -10.05
C TYR A 15 -7.61 0.85 -8.60
N PHE A 16 -6.58 0.81 -7.76
CA PHE A 16 -6.74 0.83 -6.30
C PHE A 16 -6.25 2.18 -5.78
N LYS A 17 -7.01 2.78 -4.87
CA LYS A 17 -6.64 3.99 -4.14
C LYS A 17 -7.10 3.81 -2.71
N ILE A 18 -6.31 4.32 -1.78
CA ILE A 18 -6.71 4.38 -0.37
C ILE A 18 -7.75 5.50 -0.18
N ASP A 19 -8.67 5.32 0.76
CA ASP A 19 -9.73 6.30 1.05
C ASP A 19 -9.32 7.35 2.11
N ARG A 20 -8.02 7.45 2.41
CA ARG A 20 -7.52 8.35 3.47
C ARG A 20 -7.65 9.78 3.02
N HIS A 21 -8.39 10.55 3.82
CA HIS A 21 -8.26 11.99 3.80
C HIS A 21 -6.91 12.41 4.40
N GLN A 22 -6.24 13.36 3.76
CA GLN A 22 -4.97 13.92 4.20
C GLN A 22 -5.13 15.40 4.48
N ALA A 23 -4.46 15.90 5.50
CA ALA A 23 -4.33 17.32 5.77
C ALA A 23 -3.49 18.00 4.69
N ASP A 24 -3.65 19.33 4.56
CA ASP A 24 -2.97 20.13 3.53
C ASP A 24 -1.42 20.07 3.62
N ALA A 25 -0.88 19.72 4.79
CA ALA A 25 0.56 19.58 5.04
C ALA A 25 1.09 18.15 4.79
N GLU A 26 0.23 17.22 4.35
CA GLU A 26 0.60 15.83 4.14
C GLU A 26 0.96 15.51 2.68
N VAL A 27 1.73 14.43 2.52
CA VAL A 27 2.07 13.88 1.20
C VAL A 27 1.64 12.41 1.13
N CYS A 28 1.00 12.03 0.02
CA CYS A 28 0.53 10.67 -0.25
C CYS A 28 1.12 10.13 -1.54
N VAL A 29 1.97 9.11 -1.45
CA VAL A 29 2.51 8.41 -2.61
C VAL A 29 2.61 6.92 -2.29
N ALA A 30 2.13 6.05 -3.18
CA ALA A 30 2.37 4.62 -3.06
C ALA A 30 3.88 4.34 -3.13
N HIS A 31 4.45 3.78 -2.07
CA HIS A 31 5.89 3.55 -1.98
C HIS A 31 6.23 2.20 -1.35
N ASN A 32 7.07 1.40 -2.02
CA ASN A 32 7.60 0.10 -1.59
C ASN A 32 6.68 -0.77 -0.70
N GLY A 33 5.89 -1.63 -1.37
CA GLY A 33 5.09 -2.65 -0.72
C GLY A 33 5.61 -4.06 -0.94
N SER A 34 4.92 -5.04 -0.36
CA SER A 34 5.23 -6.47 -0.50
C SER A 34 3.96 -7.32 -0.53
N ILE A 35 4.03 -8.46 -1.20
CA ILE A 35 2.96 -9.45 -1.19
C ILE A 35 2.96 -10.20 0.14
N ILE A 36 1.77 -10.41 0.71
CA ILE A 36 1.56 -11.26 1.88
C ILE A 36 1.23 -12.67 1.36
N PRO A 37 2.04 -13.70 1.64
CA PRO A 37 1.83 -15.04 1.11
C PRO A 37 0.66 -15.71 1.83
N VAL A 38 -0.52 -15.70 1.20
CA VAL A 38 -1.71 -16.40 1.66
C VAL A 38 -2.19 -17.35 0.57
N LYS A 39 -2.37 -18.63 0.90
CA LYS A 39 -2.80 -19.63 -0.08
C LYS A 39 -4.17 -19.25 -0.64
N GLY A 40 -4.25 -19.08 -1.97
CA GLY A 40 -5.49 -18.79 -2.67
C GLY A 40 -5.97 -17.34 -2.55
N ARG A 41 -5.16 -16.43 -2.01
CA ARG A 41 -5.44 -14.99 -1.97
C ARG A 41 -4.24 -14.19 -2.44
N ASP A 42 -4.51 -13.11 -3.13
CA ASP A 42 -3.52 -12.13 -3.53
C ASP A 42 -3.66 -10.91 -2.61
N LEU A 43 -2.81 -10.85 -1.58
CA LEU A 43 -2.81 -9.78 -0.58
C LEU A 43 -1.53 -8.97 -0.69
N MET A 44 -1.62 -7.66 -0.51
CA MET A 44 -0.47 -6.77 -0.52
C MET A 44 -0.49 -5.86 0.70
N VAL A 45 0.68 -5.68 1.30
CA VAL A 45 0.95 -4.56 2.20
C VAL A 45 1.70 -3.48 1.42
N GLN A 46 1.29 -2.24 1.57
CA GLN A 46 1.82 -1.10 0.81
C GLN A 46 1.98 0.09 1.73
N ALA A 47 3.16 0.73 1.70
CA ALA A 47 3.36 2.02 2.36
C ALA A 47 2.90 3.17 1.45
N TRP A 48 2.43 4.24 2.07
CA TRP A 48 1.79 5.41 1.44
C TRP A 48 2.31 6.75 1.98
N TYR A 49 3.58 6.85 2.39
CA TYR A 49 4.10 8.04 3.09
C TYR A 49 3.17 8.43 4.25
N GLN A 50 2.70 9.67 4.35
CA GLN A 50 1.81 10.09 5.43
C GLN A 50 0.39 9.51 5.30
N GLY A 51 0.09 8.78 4.21
CA GLY A 51 -1.10 7.93 4.11
C GLY A 51 -0.98 6.60 4.87
N GLY A 52 0.16 6.37 5.53
CA GLY A 52 0.38 5.22 6.40
C GLY A 52 0.69 3.94 5.64
N ILE A 53 0.18 2.83 6.14
CA ILE A 53 0.30 1.50 5.55
C ILE A 53 -1.09 0.97 5.28
N SER A 54 -1.33 0.46 4.07
CA SER A 54 -2.54 -0.29 3.72
C SER A 54 -2.23 -1.77 3.53
N VAL A 55 -3.11 -2.63 4.03
CA VAL A 55 -3.23 -4.02 3.59
C VAL A 55 -4.47 -4.12 2.72
N TRP A 56 -4.31 -4.62 1.50
CA TRP A 56 -5.39 -4.72 0.53
C TRP A 56 -5.41 -6.09 -0.15
N ASP A 57 -6.62 -6.58 -0.41
CA ASP A 57 -6.90 -7.81 -1.13
C ASP A 57 -7.19 -7.48 -2.60
N PHE A 58 -6.43 -8.09 -3.51
CA PHE A 58 -6.61 -7.97 -4.95
C PHE A 58 -6.77 -9.33 -5.63
N THR A 59 -7.22 -10.34 -4.88
CA THR A 59 -7.59 -11.67 -5.39
C THR A 59 -8.57 -11.54 -6.56
N ASP A 60 -9.55 -10.64 -6.45
CA ASP A 60 -10.25 -10.09 -7.62
C ASP A 60 -9.64 -8.74 -8.02
N SER A 61 -8.66 -8.79 -8.93
CA SER A 61 -8.02 -7.60 -9.50
C SER A 61 -8.96 -6.58 -10.15
N ALA A 62 -10.23 -6.92 -10.44
CA ALA A 62 -11.23 -5.95 -10.92
C ALA A 62 -11.90 -5.16 -9.78
N LYS A 63 -11.79 -5.63 -8.53
CA LYS A 63 -12.39 -5.05 -7.33
C LYS A 63 -11.44 -5.18 -6.13
N PRO A 64 -10.26 -4.54 -6.18
CA PRO A 64 -9.36 -4.54 -5.04
C PRO A 64 -10.01 -3.83 -3.85
N GLU A 65 -9.85 -4.38 -2.66
CA GLU A 65 -10.44 -3.86 -1.43
C GLU A 65 -9.38 -3.72 -0.34
N GLU A 66 -9.41 -2.62 0.36
CA GLU A 66 -8.58 -2.43 1.54
C GLU A 66 -9.17 -3.17 2.75
N ILE A 67 -8.36 -3.98 3.41
CA ILE A 67 -8.83 -4.87 4.48
C ILE A 67 -8.25 -4.54 5.86
N ALA A 68 -7.15 -3.77 5.93
CA ALA A 68 -6.60 -3.26 7.17
C ALA A 68 -5.66 -2.09 6.90
N PHE A 69 -5.38 -1.29 7.93
CA PHE A 69 -4.41 -0.22 7.82
C PHE A 69 -3.86 0.27 9.14
N PHE A 70 -2.80 1.04 9.04
CA PHE A 70 -2.26 1.84 10.11
C PHE A 70 -1.82 3.18 9.56
N GLU A 71 -2.30 4.26 10.17
CA GLU A 71 -2.00 5.64 9.83
C GLU A 71 -1.84 6.40 11.16
N ARG A 72 -0.86 7.30 11.23
CA ARG A 72 -0.42 7.95 12.48
C ARG A 72 -0.76 9.44 12.56
N GLY A 73 -1.40 10.00 11.54
CA GLY A 73 -1.61 11.41 11.29
C GLY A 73 -0.37 12.15 10.77
N PRO A 74 -0.54 13.44 10.45
CA PRO A 74 0.53 14.30 9.94
C PRO A 74 1.69 14.40 10.92
N VAL A 75 2.91 14.52 10.40
CA VAL A 75 4.09 14.83 11.24
C VAL A 75 4.07 16.28 11.75
N THR A 76 3.49 17.19 10.97
CA THR A 76 3.24 18.60 11.31
C THR A 76 2.06 19.11 10.46
N LEU A 77 1.37 20.13 10.94
CA LEU A 77 0.33 20.85 10.21
C LEU A 77 0.81 22.20 9.64
N ASP A 78 2.04 22.62 9.96
CA ASP A 78 2.52 23.98 9.67
C ASP A 78 2.97 24.17 8.22
N GLN A 79 3.54 23.11 7.61
CA GLN A 79 4.04 23.15 6.23
C GLN A 79 4.12 21.74 5.64
N VAL A 80 3.98 21.66 4.31
CA VAL A 80 4.12 20.41 3.55
C VAL A 80 5.50 19.80 3.80
N THR A 81 5.52 18.59 4.34
CA THR A 81 6.75 17.89 4.71
C THR A 81 6.70 16.43 4.26
N THR A 82 7.81 15.92 3.72
CA THR A 82 7.93 14.49 3.40
C THR A 82 8.11 13.67 4.68
N ALA A 83 7.19 12.76 4.97
CA ALA A 83 7.29 11.87 6.12
C ALA A 83 6.42 10.60 5.92
N GLY A 84 6.40 9.73 6.94
CA GLY A 84 5.57 8.54 6.98
C GLY A 84 6.30 7.29 6.49
N PRO A 85 5.64 6.12 6.48
CA PRO A 85 6.19 4.89 5.94
C PRO A 85 6.81 5.03 4.54
N TRP A 86 8.11 4.77 4.43
CA TRP A 86 8.85 4.60 3.17
C TRP A 86 8.63 3.21 2.57
N SER A 87 8.59 2.19 3.43
CA SER A 87 8.36 0.82 3.01
C SER A 87 7.48 0.08 4.01
N ALA A 88 6.75 -0.90 3.51
CA ALA A 88 6.06 -1.87 4.33
C ALA A 88 6.24 -3.26 3.71
N TYR A 89 6.70 -4.22 4.50
CA TYR A 89 6.94 -5.57 4.03
C TYR A 89 6.50 -6.62 5.04
N TYR A 90 5.99 -7.71 4.49
CA TYR A 90 5.66 -8.90 5.26
C TYR A 90 6.92 -9.71 5.56
N TYR A 91 7.05 -10.16 6.81
CA TYR A 91 8.02 -11.17 7.18
C TYR A 91 7.49 -12.00 8.37
N ASN A 92 7.42 -13.32 8.18
CA ASN A 92 7.09 -14.31 9.22
C ASN A 92 5.91 -13.92 10.14
N GLY A 93 4.75 -13.64 9.56
CA GLY A 93 3.52 -13.29 10.30
C GLY A 93 3.40 -11.83 10.73
N HIS A 94 4.40 -11.00 10.44
CA HIS A 94 4.44 -9.59 10.85
C HIS A 94 4.56 -8.67 9.65
N ILE A 95 4.11 -7.43 9.83
CA ILE A 95 4.37 -6.32 8.92
C ILE A 95 5.42 -5.45 9.57
N TYR A 96 6.51 -5.22 8.85
CA TYR A 96 7.57 -4.29 9.24
C TYR A 96 7.44 -3.04 8.37
N SER A 97 7.67 -1.88 8.99
CA SER A 97 7.66 -0.61 8.30
C SER A 97 8.87 0.21 8.69
N SER A 98 9.39 0.96 7.72
CA SER A 98 10.43 1.96 7.92
C SER A 98 9.82 3.34 7.69
N ASP A 99 9.74 4.19 8.70
CA ASP A 99 9.22 5.57 8.60
C ASP A 99 10.36 6.53 8.26
N ILE A 100 10.13 7.42 7.29
CA ILE A 100 11.12 8.41 6.82
C ILE A 100 11.64 9.30 7.97
N ALA A 101 10.76 9.69 8.90
CA ALA A 101 11.07 10.62 9.97
C ALA A 101 11.39 9.91 11.30
N LYS A 102 10.80 8.74 11.56
CA LYS A 102 10.88 8.06 12.86
C LYS A 102 11.75 6.80 12.90
N GLY A 103 12.20 6.29 11.75
CA GLY A 103 12.96 5.04 11.66
C GLY A 103 12.05 3.84 11.62
#